data_AF-A0A2D6NW53-F1
#
_entry.id   AF-A0A2D6NW53-F1
#
_cell.length_a   1.000
_cell.length_b   1.000
_cell.length_c   1.000
_cell.angle_alpha   90.00
_cell.angle_beta   90.00
_cell.angle_gamma   90.00
#
_symmetry.space_group_name_H-M   'P 1'
#
loop_
_entity.id
_entity.type
_entity.pdbx_description
1 polymer ?
#
loop_
_entity_poly.entity_id
_entity_poly.type
_entity_poly.pdbx_seq_one_letter_code
_entity_poly.pdbx_strand_id
1 'polypeptide(L)'
;EDMKLMLSQMKMSKSKPDSAVFIHDSEDDIRRKIMKAFAPEAEIKFNPILDWTKHLIFTRESEILIKREKQHGGDLHVSSYDELEKLYADKKLFPLDLKNFVADYLVKLLKPIREHFASGKPKQMLEELENKIK
;
A
#
# COMPACT_ATOMS: atom_id res chain seq x y z
N GLU A 1 2.65 -23.60 13.42
CA GLU A 1 1.47 -23.37 12.56
C GLU A 1 1.34 -21.92 12.11
N ASP A 2 1.81 -20.95 12.91
CA ASP A 2 1.77 -19.51 12.60
C ASP A 2 2.51 -19.09 11.31
N MET A 3 3.64 -19.72 11.00
CA MET A 3 4.41 -19.40 9.79
C MET A 3 3.62 -19.71 8.50
N LYS A 4 2.80 -20.77 8.52
CA LYS A 4 1.95 -21.16 7.38
C LYS A 4 0.74 -20.22 7.23
N LEU A 5 0.20 -19.72 8.35
CA LEU A 5 -0.83 -18.68 8.35
C LEU A 5 -0.29 -17.35 7.83
N MET A 6 0.91 -16.94 8.27
CA MET A 6 1.62 -15.76 7.77
C MET A 6 1.84 -15.83 6.26
N LEU A 7 2.44 -16.93 5.78
CA LEU A 7 2.68 -17.13 4.34
C LEU A 7 1.36 -17.14 3.53
N SER A 8 0.27 -17.66 4.11
CA SER A 8 -1.05 -17.62 3.47
C SER A 8 -1.68 -16.22 3.46
N GLN A 9 -1.34 -15.33 4.39
CA GLN A 9 -1.78 -13.92 4.38
C GLN A 9 -0.94 -13.07 3.43
N MET A 10 0.33 -13.44 3.21
CA MET A 10 1.24 -12.76 2.28
C MET A 10 0.91 -13.00 0.81
N LYS A 11 0.26 -14.13 0.50
CA LYS A 11 -0.19 -14.41 -0.87
C LYS A 11 -1.39 -13.53 -1.21
N MET A 12 -1.17 -12.54 -2.09
CA MET A 12 -2.26 -11.81 -2.74
C MET A 12 -3.17 -12.82 -3.45
N SER A 13 -4.44 -12.92 -3.03
CA SER A 13 -5.40 -13.85 -3.60
C SER A 13 -6.68 -13.13 -3.96
N LYS A 14 -7.12 -13.28 -5.22
CA LYS A 14 -8.38 -12.69 -5.70
C LYS A 14 -9.60 -13.18 -4.90
N SER A 15 -9.52 -14.38 -4.33
CA SER A 15 -10.57 -14.95 -3.45
C SER A 15 -10.62 -14.34 -2.05
N LYS A 16 -9.60 -13.56 -1.64
CA LYS A 16 -9.59 -12.80 -0.38
C LYS A 16 -9.51 -11.31 -0.73
N PRO A 17 -10.65 -10.61 -0.85
CA PRO A 17 -10.70 -9.23 -1.35
C PRO A 17 -9.77 -8.26 -0.61
N ASP A 18 -9.59 -8.44 0.70
CA ASP A 18 -8.73 -7.58 1.53
C ASP A 18 -7.22 -7.89 1.41
N SER A 19 -6.83 -8.98 0.73
CA SER A 19 -5.41 -9.38 0.57
C SER A 19 -4.74 -8.77 -0.66
N ALA A 20 -5.48 -8.09 -1.52
CA ALA A 20 -4.98 -7.51 -2.77
C ALA A 20 -5.62 -6.15 -3.04
N VAL A 21 -4.82 -5.16 -3.41
CA VAL A 21 -5.32 -3.89 -3.94
C VAL A 21 -5.52 -4.04 -5.44
N PHE A 22 -6.73 -3.76 -5.91
CA PHE A 22 -7.07 -3.75 -7.32
C PHE A 22 -6.94 -2.33 -7.88
N ILE A 23 -6.67 -2.23 -9.19
CA ILE A 23 -6.48 -0.95 -9.88
C ILE A 23 -7.74 -0.07 -9.90
N HIS A 24 -8.91 -0.67 -9.71
CA HIS A 24 -10.22 -0.01 -9.68
C HIS A 24 -10.79 0.12 -8.26
N ASP A 25 -10.04 -0.26 -7.23
CA ASP A 25 -10.48 -0.09 -5.84
C ASP A 25 -10.78 1.39 -5.54
N SER A 26 -11.81 1.64 -4.74
CA SER A 26 -12.10 2.99 -4.24
C SER A 26 -10.99 3.50 -3.33
N GLU A 27 -10.98 4.81 -3.06
CA GLU A 27 -10.01 5.40 -2.12
C GLU A 27 -10.09 4.76 -0.73
N ASP A 28 -11.31 4.52 -0.25
CA ASP A 28 -11.56 3.90 1.05
C ASP A 28 -11.12 2.44 1.07
N ASP A 29 -11.32 1.70 -0.03
CA ASP A 29 -10.86 0.31 -0.14
C ASP A 29 -9.33 0.22 -0.11
N ILE A 30 -8.64 1.08 -0.87
CA ILE A 30 -7.17 1.14 -0.87
C ILE A 30 -6.67 1.42 0.54
N ARG A 31 -7.20 2.47 1.20
CA ARG A 31 -6.83 2.81 2.57
C ARG A 31 -7.08 1.65 3.53
N ARG A 32 -8.28 1.05 3.49
CA ARG A 32 -8.63 -0.09 4.35
C ARG A 32 -7.67 -1.27 4.16
N LYS A 33 -7.35 -1.62 2.91
CA LYS A 33 -6.45 -2.74 2.58
C LYS A 33 -5.02 -2.47 3.04
N ILE A 34 -4.50 -1.27 2.80
CA ILE A 34 -3.17 -0.88 3.28
C ILE A 34 -3.11 -0.85 4.82
N MET A 35 -4.15 -0.36 5.49
CA MET A 35 -4.20 -0.37 6.95
C MET A 35 -4.20 -1.78 7.53
N LYS A 36 -4.88 -2.73 6.89
CA LYS A 36 -4.89 -4.15 7.26
C LYS A 36 -3.61 -4.91 6.89
N ALA A 37 -2.81 -4.39 5.97
CA ALA A 37 -1.60 -5.06 5.51
C ALA A 37 -0.62 -5.29 6.67
N PHE A 38 0.12 -6.40 6.60
CA PHE A 38 1.12 -6.74 7.58
C PHE A 38 2.31 -5.77 7.50
N ALA A 39 2.62 -5.08 8.60
CA ALA A 39 3.82 -4.24 8.73
C ALA A 39 4.12 -4.03 10.23
N PRO A 40 4.69 -5.02 10.93
CA PRO A 40 5.10 -4.82 12.31
C PRO A 40 6.32 -3.92 12.40
N GLU A 41 6.45 -3.25 13.54
CA GLU A 41 7.57 -2.35 13.83
C GLU A 41 8.92 -3.07 13.73
N ALA A 42 9.90 -2.42 13.10
CA ALA A 42 11.28 -2.92 12.90
C ALA A 42 11.41 -4.23 12.09
N GLU A 43 10.33 -4.80 11.56
CA GLU A 43 10.40 -5.98 10.69
C GLU A 43 10.59 -5.57 9.22
N ILE A 44 11.73 -5.95 8.66
CA ILE A 44 12.13 -5.59 7.30
C ILE A 44 12.03 -6.75 6.29
N LYS A 45 12.09 -8.01 6.74
CA LYS A 45 12.22 -9.15 5.81
C LYS A 45 10.90 -9.53 5.17
N PHE A 46 9.81 -9.44 5.92
CA PHE A 46 8.50 -9.93 5.51
C PHE A 46 7.43 -8.85 5.61
N ASN A 47 7.69 -7.69 5.02
CA ASN A 47 6.83 -6.51 5.15
C ASN A 47 6.32 -6.04 3.79
N PRO A 48 5.07 -6.41 3.40
CA PRO A 48 4.43 -5.98 2.16
C PRO A 48 4.46 -4.46 1.90
N ILE A 49 4.41 -3.65 2.97
CA ILE A 49 4.45 -2.19 2.82
C ILE A 49 5.85 -1.74 2.38
N LEU A 50 6.91 -2.26 3.00
CA LEU A 50 8.29 -1.99 2.57
C LEU A 50 8.56 -2.54 1.17
N ASP A 51 8.03 -3.71 0.85
CA ASP A 51 8.14 -4.32 -0.48
C ASP A 51 7.57 -3.39 -1.57
N TRP A 52 6.39 -2.82 -1.34
CA TRP A 52 5.79 -1.85 -2.27
C TRP A 52 6.56 -0.54 -2.31
N THR A 53 7.04 -0.06 -1.16
CA THR A 53 7.88 1.12 -1.14
C THR A 53 9.14 0.92 -2.00
N LYS A 54 9.79 -0.26 -1.91
CA LYS A 54 10.97 -0.61 -2.71
C LYS A 54 10.68 -0.76 -4.20
N HIS A 55 9.71 -1.61 -4.53
CA HIS A 55 9.51 -2.13 -5.88
C HIS A 55 8.48 -1.36 -6.69
N LEU A 56 7.66 -0.51 -6.05
CA LEU A 56 6.69 0.34 -6.72
C LEU A 56 7.05 1.82 -6.59
N ILE A 57 7.27 2.32 -5.37
CA ILE A 57 7.42 3.76 -5.14
C ILE A 57 8.82 4.25 -5.54
N PHE A 58 9.89 3.68 -4.98
CA PHE A 58 11.27 4.09 -5.30
C PHE A 58 11.74 3.73 -6.72
N THR A 59 10.95 2.95 -7.47
CA THR A 59 11.21 2.76 -8.91
C THR A 59 10.73 3.92 -9.77
N ARG A 60 9.86 4.79 -9.22
CA ARG A 60 9.24 5.92 -9.89
C ARG A 60 9.68 7.25 -9.32
N GLU A 61 9.88 7.29 -8.01
CA GLU A 61 10.30 8.47 -7.27
C GLU A 61 11.77 8.31 -6.86
N SER A 62 12.57 9.36 -7.02
CA SER A 62 13.95 9.41 -6.51
C SER A 62 14.00 9.70 -5.02
N GLU A 63 13.01 10.41 -4.49
CA GLU A 63 12.88 10.77 -3.09
C GLU A 63 11.41 10.79 -2.67
N ILE A 64 11.15 10.63 -1.39
CA ILE A 64 9.80 10.66 -0.85
C ILE A 64 9.72 11.54 0.39
N LEU A 65 8.52 12.08 0.63
CA LEU A 65 8.18 12.86 1.81
C LEU A 65 7.05 12.17 2.59
N ILE A 66 7.38 11.65 3.76
CA ILE A 66 6.42 11.05 4.68
C ILE A 66 5.97 12.15 5.65
N LYS A 67 4.73 12.60 5.47
CA LYS A 67 4.12 13.60 6.35
C LYS A 67 3.73 12.97 7.67
N ARG A 68 4.21 13.56 8.77
CA ARG A 68 3.95 13.06 10.13
C ARG A 68 3.65 14.22 11.06
N GLU A 69 2.87 13.94 12.09
CA GLU A 69 2.61 14.94 13.10
C GLU A 69 3.91 15.34 13.81
N LYS A 70 4.01 16.60 14.25
CA LYS A 70 5.21 17.12 14.93
C LYS A 70 5.59 16.30 16.17
N GLN A 71 4.59 15.74 16.84
CA GLN A 71 4.77 14.85 17.99
C GLN A 71 5.47 13.52 17.66
N HIS A 72 5.45 13.09 16.39
CA HIS A 72 6.09 11.85 15.92
C HIS A 72 7.39 12.12 15.14
N GLY A 73 8.03 13.26 15.37
CA GLY A 73 9.29 13.65 14.72
C GLY A 73 9.12 14.46 13.43
N GLY A 74 7.89 14.83 13.06
CA GLY A 74 7.62 15.70 11.91
C GLY A 74 7.90 15.07 10.55
N ASP A 75 7.70 15.88 9.52
CA ASP A 75 7.88 15.51 8.12
C ASP A 75 9.27 14.91 7.86
N LEU A 76 9.29 13.71 7.28
CA LEU A 76 10.49 12.93 7.04
C LEU A 76 10.76 12.84 5.55
N HIS A 77 11.86 13.47 5.11
CA HIS A 77 12.38 13.32 3.76
C HIS A 77 13.30 12.10 3.72
N VAL A 78 13.11 11.26 2.70
CA VAL A 78 13.90 10.05 2.52
C VAL A 78 14.33 9.97 1.05
N SER A 79 15.64 9.93 0.82
CA SER A 79 16.23 10.03 -0.52
C SER A 79 16.55 8.67 -1.15
N SER A 80 16.36 7.57 -0.42
CA SER A 80 16.56 6.22 -0.95
C SER A 80 15.80 5.15 -0.16
N TYR A 81 15.57 4.00 -0.78
CA TYR A 81 14.99 2.86 -0.07
C TYR A 81 15.88 2.37 1.08
N ASP A 82 17.20 2.35 0.91
CA ASP A 82 18.13 1.88 1.95
C ASP A 82 18.08 2.78 3.21
N GLU A 83 17.87 4.08 3.02
CA GLU A 83 17.64 5.02 4.12
C GLU A 83 16.29 4.74 4.80
N LEU A 84 15.23 4.51 4.03
CA LEU A 84 13.91 4.16 4.57
C LEU A 84 13.94 2.88 5.40
N GLU A 85 14.60 1.83 4.88
CA GLU A 85 14.71 0.53 5.56
C GLU A 85 15.45 0.67 6.90
N LYS A 86 16.54 1.45 6.94
CA LYS A 86 17.27 1.77 8.18
C LYS A 86 16.40 2.54 9.16
N LEU A 87 15.68 3.57 8.71
CA LEU A 87 14.79 4.36 9.57
C LEU A 87 13.66 3.50 10.17
N TYR A 88 13.15 2.53 9.41
CA TYR A 88 12.14 1.59 9.87
C TYR A 88 12.71 0.57 10.87
N ALA A 89 13.89 0.00 10.59
CA ALA A 89 14.59 -0.93 11.47
C ALA A 89 14.98 -0.27 12.82
N ASP A 90 15.41 1.00 12.76
CA ASP A 90 15.77 1.82 13.92
C ASP A 90 14.56 2.33 14.72
N LYS A 91 13.32 2.00 14.31
CA LYS A 91 12.07 2.50 14.91
C LYS A 91 11.92 4.03 14.88
N LYS A 92 12.61 4.69 13.97
CA LYS A 92 12.48 6.15 13.72
C LYS A 92 11.32 6.46 12.79
N LEU A 93 10.84 5.47 12.05
CA LEU A 93 9.65 5.52 11.22
C LEU A 93 8.63 4.49 11.71
N PHE A 94 7.47 4.96 12.18
CA PHE A 94 6.42 4.07 12.67
C PHE A 94 5.64 3.42 11.52
N PRO A 95 5.13 2.19 11.71
CA PRO A 95 4.35 1.51 10.68
C PRO A 95 3.12 2.27 10.19
N LEU A 96 2.43 2.99 11.08
CA LEU A 96 1.23 3.74 10.73
C LEU A 96 1.54 4.88 9.76
N ASP A 97 2.63 5.60 10.00
CA ASP A 97 3.07 6.71 9.15
C ASP A 97 3.41 6.21 7.74
N LEU A 98 4.17 5.11 7.66
CA LEU A 98 4.51 4.50 6.37
C LEU A 98 3.27 3.99 5.64
N LYS A 99 2.34 3.34 6.35
CA LYS A 99 1.06 2.88 5.77
C LYS A 99 0.23 4.03 5.22
N ASN A 100 0.13 5.13 5.95
CA ASN A 100 -0.61 6.32 5.51
C ASN A 100 0.01 6.91 4.24
N PHE A 101 1.33 7.05 4.22
CA PHE A 101 2.07 7.49 3.04
C PHE A 101 1.82 6.59 1.83
N VAL A 102 1.96 5.26 1.98
CA VAL A 102 1.75 4.31 0.88
C VAL A 102 0.30 4.35 0.39
N ALA A 103 -0.69 4.43 1.30
CA ALA A 103 -2.09 4.56 0.93
C ALA A 103 -2.34 5.84 0.11
N ASP A 104 -1.84 6.99 0.57
CA ASP A 104 -1.97 8.27 -0.14
C ASP A 104 -1.31 8.23 -1.51
N TYR A 105 -0.12 7.63 -1.60
CA TYR A 105 0.61 7.46 -2.86
C TYR A 105 -0.19 6.64 -3.85
N LEU A 106 -0.71 5.47 -3.44
CA LEU A 106 -1.53 4.61 -4.29
C LEU A 106 -2.84 5.26 -4.71
N VAL A 107 -3.48 5.99 -3.80
CA VAL A 107 -4.71 6.72 -4.09
C VAL A 107 -4.46 7.74 -5.20
N LYS A 108 -3.35 8.47 -5.16
CA LYS A 108 -2.97 9.41 -6.22
C LYS A 108 -2.59 8.68 -7.50
N LEU A 109 -1.83 7.59 -7.38
CA LEU A 109 -1.34 6.84 -8.52
C LEU A 109 -2.46 6.19 -9.34
N LEU A 110 -3.47 5.64 -8.66
CA LEU A 110 -4.60 4.94 -9.29
C LEU A 110 -5.73 5.90 -9.70
N LYS A 111 -5.67 7.18 -9.32
CA LYS A 111 -6.71 8.17 -9.63
C LYS A 111 -7.10 8.21 -11.12
N PRO A 112 -6.15 8.28 -12.09
CA PRO A 112 -6.53 8.34 -13.50
C PRO A 112 -7.26 7.08 -13.98
N ILE A 113 -6.92 5.92 -13.41
CA ILE A 113 -7.57 4.65 -13.72
C ILE A 113 -8.98 4.64 -13.14
N ARG A 114 -9.16 5.07 -11.88
CA ARG A 114 -10.49 5.17 -11.27
C ARG A 114 -11.40 6.11 -12.04
N GLU A 115 -10.90 7.26 -12.47
CA GLU A 115 -11.66 8.22 -13.28
C GLU A 115 -12.07 7.61 -14.63
N HIS A 116 -11.18 6.82 -15.26
CA HIS A 116 -11.50 6.10 -16.49
C HIS A 116 -12.63 5.08 -16.31
N PHE A 117 -12.65 4.35 -15.19
CA PHE A 117 -13.68 3.36 -14.87
C PHE A 117 -14.93 3.94 -14.17
N ALA A 118 -14.95 5.25 -13.88
CA ALA A 118 -16.08 5.89 -13.19
C ALA A 118 -17.28 6.16 -14.10
N SER A 119 -17.12 6.13 -15.43
CA SER A 119 -18.21 6.43 -16.37
C SER A 119 -18.07 5.71 -17.72
N GLY A 120 -19.15 5.73 -18.51
CA GLY A 120 -19.18 5.20 -19.86
C GLY A 120 -19.05 3.67 -19.97
N LYS A 121 -18.57 3.22 -21.14
CA LYS A 121 -18.39 1.80 -21.47
C LYS A 121 -17.44 1.06 -20.50
N PRO A 122 -16.32 1.64 -20.02
CA PRO A 122 -15.44 0.98 -19.07
C PRO A 122 -16.13 0.61 -17.75
N LYS A 123 -17.01 1.49 -17.23
CA LYS A 123 -17.80 1.21 -16.02
C LYS A 123 -18.70 -0.01 -16.18
N GLN A 124 -19.44 -0.07 -17.29
CA GLN A 124 -20.35 -1.20 -17.58
C GLN A 124 -19.59 -2.52 -17.66
N MET A 125 -18.42 -2.51 -18.32
CA MET A 125 -17.56 -3.69 -18.42
C MET A 125 -17.03 -4.14 -17.05
N LEU A 126 -16.70 -3.20 -16.17
CA LEU A 126 -16.26 -3.51 -14.81
C LEU A 126 -17.39 -4.11 -13.98
N GLU A 127 -18.59 -3.54 -14.02
CA GLU A 127 -19.78 -4.06 -13.32
C GLU A 127 -20.14 -5.48 -13.81
N GLU A 128 -20.08 -5.73 -15.12
CA GLU A 128 -20.28 -7.07 -15.67
C GLU A 128 -19.23 -8.07 -15.19
N LEU A 129 -17.97 -7.64 -15.09
CA LEU A 129 -16.88 -8.49 -14.60
C LEU A 129 -17.09 -8.86 -13.13
N GLU A 130 -17.41 -7.88 -12.28
CA GLU A 130 -17.65 -8.09 -10.85
C GLU A 130 -18.84 -9.02 -10.59
N ASN A 131 -19.92 -8.87 -11.36
CA ASN A 131 -21.08 -9.75 -11.27
C ASN A 131 -20.78 -11.20 -11.68
N LYS A 132 -19.77 -11.45 -12.51
CA LYS A 132 -19.35 -12.80 -12.92
C LYS A 132 -18.35 -13.44 -11.96
N ILE A 133 -17.71 -12.64 -11.10
CA ILE A 133 -16.70 -13.10 -10.13
C ILE A 133 -17.34 -13.37 -8.76
N LYS A 134 -18.49 -12.76 -8.46
CA LYS A 134 -19.37 -13.15 -7.35
C LYS A 134 -19.97 -14.54 -7.59
#